data_AF-A0A350YLI6-F1
#
_entry.id   AF-A0A350YLI6-F1
#
_cell.length_a   1.000
_cell.length_b   1.000
_cell.length_c   1.000
_cell.angle_alpha   90.00
_cell.angle_beta   90.00
_cell.angle_gamma   90.00
#
_symmetry.space_group_name_H-M   'P 1'
#
loop_
_entity.id
_entity.type
_entity.pdbx_description
1 polymer ?
#
loop_
_entity_poly.entity_id
_entity_poly.type
_entity_poly.pdbx_seq_one_letter_code
_entity_poly.pdbx_strand_id
1 'polypeptide(L)'
;SGWPSWYPLIDYSRCTSCGQCADFCLFGVYKKEDGRVIVSNPEGCKNNCPACARICPATAIIFPKYRHGGAIGGSDEIDEQSEQQRQAHDIEEFLGNDIYQALQGRKLKRQSIIRKEAMKKALSERDRARDESSLI
;
A
#
# COMPACT_ATOMS: atom_id res chain seq x y z
N SER A 1 -17.50 -23.06 3.73
CA SER A 1 -16.82 -22.14 2.80
C SER A 1 -15.74 -21.40 3.58
N GLY A 2 -14.51 -21.31 3.05
CA GLY A 2 -13.33 -20.78 3.77
C GLY A 2 -12.91 -19.36 3.39
N TRP A 3 -13.77 -18.61 2.70
CA TRP A 3 -13.43 -17.24 2.32
C TRP A 3 -13.62 -16.30 3.53
N PRO A 4 -12.57 -15.57 3.97
CA PRO A 4 -12.64 -14.71 5.15
C PRO A 4 -13.60 -13.52 5.03
N SER A 5 -14.24 -13.29 3.88
CA SER A 5 -15.04 -12.10 3.54
C SER A 5 -14.33 -10.82 3.97
N TRP A 6 -13.06 -10.70 3.59
CA TRP A 6 -12.25 -9.50 3.76
C TRP A 6 -12.14 -8.80 2.41
N TYR A 7 -12.93 -7.74 2.20
CA TYR A 7 -12.86 -6.90 1.01
C TYR A 7 -13.35 -5.49 1.35
N PRO A 8 -12.89 -4.46 0.62
CA PRO A 8 -13.29 -3.09 0.86
C PRO A 8 -14.71 -2.81 0.35
N LEU A 9 -15.40 -1.90 1.02
CA LEU A 9 -16.57 -1.18 0.55
C LEU A 9 -16.17 0.29 0.30
N ILE A 10 -16.89 0.97 -0.60
CA ILE A 10 -16.69 2.39 -0.87
C ILE A 10 -17.93 3.14 -0.39
N ASP A 11 -17.74 4.07 0.55
CA ASP A 11 -18.73 5.08 0.88
C ASP A 11 -18.70 6.18 -0.19
N TYR A 12 -19.64 6.10 -1.13
CA TYR A 12 -19.75 7.06 -2.22
C TYR A 12 -20.22 8.45 -1.79
N SER A 13 -20.75 8.62 -0.58
CA SER A 13 -21.09 9.95 -0.05
C SER A 13 -19.83 10.77 0.27
N ARG A 14 -18.74 10.09 0.64
CA ARG A 14 -17.42 10.69 0.92
C ARG A 14 -16.48 10.63 -0.26
N CYS A 15 -16.61 9.62 -1.13
CA CYS A 15 -15.67 9.38 -2.21
C CYS A 15 -15.60 10.54 -3.22
N THR A 16 -14.42 11.15 -3.34
CA THR A 16 -14.14 12.23 -4.31
C THR A 16 -13.72 11.73 -5.68
N SER A 17 -13.75 10.41 -5.91
CA SER A 17 -13.26 9.75 -7.14
C SER A 17 -11.80 10.05 -7.50
N CYS A 18 -10.97 10.44 -6.51
CA CYS A 18 -9.56 10.77 -6.72
C CYS A 18 -8.70 9.60 -7.24
N GLY A 19 -9.16 8.36 -7.09
CA GLY A 19 -8.48 7.19 -7.67
C GLY A 19 -7.28 6.65 -6.89
N GLN A 20 -6.86 7.29 -5.79
CA GLN A 20 -5.66 6.90 -5.06
C GLN A 20 -5.70 5.45 -4.54
N CYS A 21 -6.86 4.96 -4.08
CA CYS A 21 -7.01 3.57 -3.65
C CYS A 21 -6.77 2.57 -4.78
N ALA A 22 -7.14 2.91 -6.02
CA ALA A 22 -6.90 2.08 -7.19
C ALA A 22 -5.42 2.07 -7.58
N ASP A 23 -4.76 3.23 -7.58
CA ASP A 23 -3.33 3.32 -7.92
C ASP A 23 -2.43 2.68 -6.86
N PHE A 24 -2.85 2.73 -5.60
CA PHE A 24 -2.11 2.16 -4.48
C PHE A 24 -2.23 0.63 -4.38
N CYS A 25 -3.35 0.05 -4.81
CA CYS A 25 -3.63 -1.37 -4.58
C CYS A 25 -2.83 -2.27 -5.52
N LEU A 26 -1.79 -2.93 -4.98
CA LEU A 26 -0.97 -3.91 -5.72
C LEU A 26 -1.73 -5.17 -6.17
N PHE A 27 -2.94 -5.39 -5.65
CA PHE A 27 -3.73 -6.60 -5.91
C PHE A 27 -4.85 -6.40 -6.93
N GLY A 28 -4.96 -5.20 -7.52
CA GLY A 28 -5.96 -4.93 -8.57
C GLY A 28 -7.41 -5.05 -8.10
N VAL A 29 -7.69 -4.73 -6.82
CA VAL A 29 -9.05 -4.82 -6.24
C VAL A 29 -10.01 -3.81 -6.87
N TYR A 30 -9.49 -2.66 -7.29
CA TYR A 30 -10.28 -1.53 -7.77
C TYR A 30 -10.13 -1.32 -9.28
N LYS A 31 -11.15 -0.74 -9.90
CA LYS A 31 -11.12 -0.23 -11.27
C LYS A 31 -11.59 1.22 -11.28
N LYS A 32 -11.00 2.04 -12.16
CA LYS A 32 -11.49 3.38 -12.49
C LYS A 32 -12.40 3.25 -13.72
N GLU A 33 -13.67 3.57 -13.58
CA GLU A 33 -14.68 3.42 -14.63
C GLU A 33 -15.71 4.56 -14.51
N ASP A 34 -16.08 5.16 -15.64
CA ASP A 34 -17.06 6.25 -15.72
C ASP A 34 -16.82 7.41 -14.74
N GLY A 35 -15.54 7.78 -14.58
CA GLY A 35 -15.13 8.86 -13.67
C GLY A 35 -15.26 8.52 -12.18
N ARG A 36 -15.47 7.24 -11.83
CA ARG A 36 -15.58 6.75 -10.45
C ARG A 36 -14.62 5.60 -10.20
N VAL A 37 -14.45 5.26 -8.92
CA VAL A 37 -13.71 4.05 -8.51
C VAL A 37 -14.73 3.02 -8.04
N ILE A 38 -14.59 1.78 -8.52
CA ILE A 38 -15.40 0.63 -8.11
C ILE A 38 -14.53 -0.49 -7.55
N VAL A 39 -15.10 -1.32 -6.68
CA VAL A 39 -14.48 -2.58 -6.23
C VAL A 39 -14.84 -3.65 -7.26
N SER A 40 -13.88 -4.00 -8.13
CA SER A 40 -14.11 -4.91 -9.26
C SER A 40 -13.62 -6.33 -9.01
N ASN A 41 -12.61 -6.49 -8.15
CA ASN A 41 -12.03 -7.78 -7.80
C ASN A 41 -11.90 -7.93 -6.27
N PRO A 42 -13.02 -8.10 -5.54
CA PRO A 42 -13.00 -8.17 -4.08
C PRO A 42 -12.23 -9.39 -3.56
N GLU A 43 -12.22 -10.51 -4.28
CA GLU A 43 -11.50 -11.73 -3.91
C GLU A 43 -9.97 -11.57 -3.96
N GLY A 44 -9.47 -10.65 -4.78
CA GLY A 44 -8.06 -10.31 -4.84
C GLY A 44 -7.54 -9.56 -3.60
N CYS A 45 -8.43 -9.12 -2.69
CA CYS A 45 -8.01 -8.35 -1.53
C CYS A 45 -7.12 -9.17 -0.59
N LYS A 46 -5.93 -8.64 -0.28
CA LYS A 46 -5.05 -9.26 0.72
C LYS A 46 -5.72 -9.22 2.09
N ASN A 47 -5.99 -10.40 2.66
CA ASN A 47 -6.57 -10.55 3.98
C ASN A 47 -5.90 -9.65 5.03
N ASN A 48 -6.73 -8.94 5.80
CA ASN A 48 -6.33 -8.03 6.87
C ASN A 48 -5.44 -6.84 6.44
N CYS A 49 -5.48 -6.46 5.16
CA CYS A 49 -4.77 -5.27 4.67
C CYS A 49 -5.71 -4.05 4.55
N PRO A 50 -5.65 -3.07 5.48
CA PRO A 50 -6.46 -1.84 5.42
C PRO A 50 -5.73 -0.68 4.71
N ALA A 51 -4.65 -0.96 3.97
CA ALA A 51 -3.71 0.08 3.53
C ALA A 51 -4.35 1.09 2.56
N CYS A 52 -5.23 0.65 1.67
CA CYS A 52 -6.00 1.54 0.80
C CYS A 52 -6.99 2.45 1.57
N ALA A 53 -7.44 2.04 2.76
CA ALA A 53 -8.29 2.88 3.61
C ALA A 53 -7.48 3.94 4.36
N ARG A 54 -6.28 3.58 4.85
CA ARG A 54 -5.38 4.53 5.53
C ARG A 54 -4.90 5.67 4.62
N ILE A 55 -4.74 5.40 3.32
CA ILE A 55 -4.29 6.41 2.35
C ILE A 55 -5.45 7.17 1.69
N CYS A 56 -6.70 6.83 1.96
CA CYS A 56 -7.83 7.52 1.35
C CYS A 56 -8.00 8.91 1.99
N PRO A 57 -7.83 10.02 1.25
CA PRO A 57 -7.88 11.36 1.83
C PRO A 57 -9.29 11.76 2.28
N ALA A 58 -10.32 11.11 1.73
CA ALA A 58 -11.71 11.33 2.09
C ALA A 58 -12.24 10.32 3.11
N THR A 59 -11.39 9.38 3.58
CA THR A 59 -11.79 8.30 4.50
C THR A 59 -13.01 7.52 3.99
N ALA A 60 -13.06 7.24 2.69
CA ALA A 60 -14.22 6.65 2.02
C ALA A 60 -14.15 5.12 1.86
N ILE A 61 -13.05 4.47 2.28
CA ILE A 61 -12.87 3.03 2.14
C ILE A 61 -13.14 2.34 3.47
N ILE A 62 -14.07 1.40 3.47
CA ILE A 62 -14.57 0.72 4.66
C ILE A 62 -14.22 -0.77 4.59
N PHE A 63 -13.76 -1.31 5.72
CA PHE A 63 -13.55 -2.72 5.99
C PHE A 63 -14.35 -3.07 7.26
N PRO A 64 -15.57 -3.64 7.13
CA PRO A 64 -16.44 -3.89 8.30
C PRO A 64 -15.83 -4.80 9.37
N LYS A 65 -14.88 -5.66 8.97
CA LYS A 65 -14.16 -6.58 9.88
C LYS A 65 -12.85 -5.99 10.41
N TYR A 66 -12.61 -4.69 10.24
CA TYR A 66 -11.38 -4.06 10.69
C TYR A 66 -11.31 -4.03 12.21
N ARG A 67 -10.28 -4.68 12.78
CA ARG A 67 -10.16 -4.94 14.22
C ARG A 67 -10.16 -3.69 15.10
N HIS A 68 -9.75 -2.54 14.58
CA HIS A 68 -9.68 -1.29 15.35
C HIS A 68 -10.93 -0.41 15.16
N GLY A 69 -11.90 -0.82 14.33
CA GLY A 69 -13.12 -0.04 14.10
C GLY A 69 -12.86 1.35 13.50
N GLY A 70 -13.63 2.33 13.95
CA GLY A 70 -13.55 3.72 13.51
C GLY A 70 -14.04 3.92 12.07
N ALA A 71 -13.58 4.98 11.41
CA ALA A 71 -14.00 5.27 10.04
C ALA A 71 -13.63 4.16 9.05
N ILE A 72 -12.47 3.50 9.21
CA ILE A 72 -12.10 2.32 8.41
C ILE A 72 -13.05 1.15 8.70
N GLY A 73 -13.56 1.01 9.92
CA GLY A 73 -14.57 0.02 10.28
C GLY A 73 -15.99 0.33 9.78
N GLY A 74 -16.25 1.55 9.33
CA GLY A 74 -17.58 2.02 8.92
C GLY A 74 -18.45 2.51 10.08
N SER A 75 -17.86 3.16 11.09
CA SER A 75 -18.63 3.84 12.15
C SER A 75 -19.62 4.86 11.57
N ASP A 76 -20.82 4.93 12.13
CA ASP A 76 -21.88 5.87 11.71
C ASP A 76 -21.50 7.34 11.93
N GLU A 77 -20.73 7.60 12.99
CA GLU A 77 -20.19 8.91 13.31
C GLU A 77 -18.68 8.90 13.14
N ILE A 78 -18.19 9.80 12.28
CA ILE A 78 -16.76 9.99 12.02
C ILE A 78 -16.41 11.39 12.49
N ASP A 79 -15.66 11.48 13.59
CA ASP A 79 -15.06 12.73 14.04
C ASP A 79 -13.82 13.04 13.18
N GLU A 80 -13.94 14.08 12.35
CA GLU A 80 -12.88 14.53 11.45
C GLU A 80 -11.59 14.91 12.20
N GLN A 81 -11.69 15.44 13.43
CA GLN A 81 -10.49 15.76 14.22
C GLN A 81 -9.76 14.48 14.66
N SER A 82 -10.50 13.52 15.18
CA SER A 82 -9.95 12.20 15.54
C SER A 82 -9.34 11.48 14.34
N GLU A 83 -9.96 11.56 13.15
CA GLU A 83 -9.42 10.96 11.93
C GLU A 83 -8.13 11.65 11.45
N GLN A 84 -8.06 12.97 11.52
CA GLN A 84 -6.84 13.73 11.21
C GLN A 84 -5.71 13.37 12.19
N GLN A 85 -6.02 13.26 13.48
CA GLN A 85 -5.06 12.83 14.51
C GLN A 85 -4.57 11.40 14.24
N ARG A 86 -5.45 10.47 13.88
CA ARG A 86 -5.06 9.10 13.50
C ARG A 86 -4.12 9.10 12.29
N GLN A 87 -4.45 9.86 11.23
CA GLN A 87 -3.61 9.95 10.04
C GLN A 87 -2.22 10.52 10.37
N ALA A 88 -2.15 11.54 11.22
CA ALA A 88 -0.88 12.10 11.68
C ALA A 88 -0.07 11.08 12.50
N HIS A 89 -0.72 10.34 13.41
CA HIS A 89 -0.07 9.28 14.19
C HIS A 89 0.44 8.15 13.29
N ASP A 90 -0.34 7.70 12.29
CA ASP A 90 0.10 6.68 11.33
C ASP A 90 1.39 7.14 10.61
N ILE A 91 1.44 8.40 10.16
CA ILE A 91 2.62 8.97 9.51
C ILE A 91 3.83 8.94 10.45
N GLU A 92 3.67 9.39 11.69
CA GLU A 92 4.72 9.40 12.71
C GLU A 92 5.21 7.98 13.02
N GLU A 93 4.30 7.01 13.19
CA GLU A 93 4.64 5.61 13.46
C GLU A 93 5.42 4.96 12.31
N PHE A 94 5.00 5.18 11.05
CA PHE A 94 5.61 4.50 9.90
C PHE A 94 6.90 5.15 9.38
N LEU A 95 7.00 6.47 9.50
CA LEU A 95 8.12 7.25 8.95
C LEU A 95 9.08 7.78 10.02
N GLY A 96 8.66 7.81 11.28
CA GLY A 96 9.39 8.45 12.37
C GLY A 96 9.39 9.97 12.23
N ASN A 97 10.13 10.62 13.14
CA ASN A 97 10.38 12.07 13.11
C ASN A 97 11.41 12.48 12.04
N ASP A 98 12.17 11.53 11.49
CA ASP A 98 13.15 11.75 10.43
C ASP A 98 13.06 10.64 9.36
N ILE A 99 12.37 10.96 8.27
CA ILE A 99 12.19 10.09 7.10
C ILE A 99 13.54 9.62 6.56
N TYR A 100 14.56 10.48 6.54
CA TYR A 100 15.86 10.14 5.97
C TYR A 100 16.58 9.09 6.82
N GLN A 101 16.52 9.22 8.15
CA GLN A 101 17.04 8.19 9.04
C GLN A 101 16.32 6.85 8.88
N ALA A 102 14.99 6.86 8.79
CA ALA A 102 14.21 5.64 8.57
C ALA A 102 14.57 4.96 7.23
N LEU A 103 14.73 5.74 6.16
CA LEU A 103 15.14 5.24 4.85
C LEU A 103 16.57 4.67 4.86
N GLN A 104 17.52 5.33 5.54
CA GLN A 104 18.88 4.81 5.70
C GLN A 104 18.90 3.49 6.48
N GLY A 105 18.12 3.38 7.56
CA GLY A 105 17.98 2.14 8.32
C GLY A 105 17.44 0.98 7.47
N ARG A 106 16.43 1.24 6.62
CA ARG A 106 15.90 0.24 5.66
C ARG A 106 16.95 -0.17 4.62
N LYS A 107 17.72 0.79 4.10
CA LYS A 107 18.81 0.53 3.14
C LYS A 107 19.88 -0.37 3.75
N LEU A 108 20.31 -0.12 4.99
CA LEU A 108 21.28 -0.93 5.70
C LEU A 108 20.76 -2.35 5.98
N LYS A 109 19.51 -2.50 6.44
CA LYS A 109 18.90 -3.83 6.63
C LYS A 109 18.81 -4.64 5.34
N ARG A 110 18.53 -3.98 4.20
CA ARG A 110 18.45 -4.63 2.88
C ARG A 110 19.79 -5.16 2.38
N GLN A 111 20.92 -4.54 2.78
CA GLN A 111 22.25 -4.98 2.35
C GLN A 111 22.59 -6.41 2.78
N SER A 112 21.90 -7.01 3.75
CA SER A 112 22.16 -8.39 4.18
C SER A 112 21.58 -9.49 3.27
N ILE A 113 20.70 -9.15 2.32
CA ILE A 113 19.96 -10.14 1.53
C ILE A 113 20.81 -10.70 0.37
N ILE A 114 21.71 -9.89 -0.20
CA ILE A 114 22.55 -10.36 -1.30
C ILE A 114 23.88 -10.86 -0.73
N ARG A 115 24.07 -12.18 -0.72
CA ARG A 115 25.39 -12.78 -0.45
C ARG A 115 26.42 -12.10 -1.36
N LYS A 116 27.52 -11.62 -0.80
CA LYS A 116 28.62 -10.95 -1.54
C LYS A 116 29.03 -11.73 -2.80
N GLU A 117 29.08 -13.06 -2.70
CA GLU A 117 29.38 -13.96 -3.82
C GLU A 117 28.36 -13.92 -4.95
N ALA A 118 27.06 -13.84 -4.63
CA ALA A 118 26.01 -13.73 -5.64
C ALA A 118 26.09 -12.39 -6.39
N MET A 119 26.39 -11.29 -5.68
CA MET A 119 26.61 -9.99 -6.32
C MET A 119 27.86 -10.00 -7.20
N LYS A 120 28.96 -10.60 -6.73
CA LYS A 120 30.21 -10.72 -7.50
C LYS A 120 30.00 -11.49 -8.80
N LYS A 121 29.26 -12.61 -8.74
CA LYS A 121 28.90 -13.39 -9.92
C LYS A 121 28.05 -12.58 -10.91
N ALA A 122 27.00 -11.90 -10.42
CA ALA A 122 26.14 -11.07 -11.26
C ALA A 122 26.90 -9.92 -11.96
N LEU A 123 27.88 -9.30 -11.27
CA LEU A 123 28.73 -8.27 -11.87
C LEU A 123 29.62 -8.85 -12.97
N SER A 124 30.23 -10.01 -12.75
CA SER A 124 31.06 -10.69 -13.75
C SER A 124 30.26 -11.10 -14.99
N GLU A 125 29.02 -11.58 -14.83
CA GLU A 125 28.13 -11.93 -15.95
C GLU A 125 27.75 -10.68 -16.77
N ARG A 126 27.44 -9.56 -16.09
CA ARG A 126 27.15 -8.27 -16.75
C ARG A 126 28.33 -7.75 -17.56
N ASP A 127 29.54 -7.81 -17.01
CA ASP A 127 30.72 -7.27 -17.67
C ASP A 127 31.09 -8.11 -18.91
N ARG A 128 31.00 -9.45 -18.82
CA ARG A 128 31.09 -10.34 -19.99
C ARG A 128 30.08 -9.99 -21.10
N ALA A 129 28.82 -9.79 -20.74
CA ALA A 129 27.78 -9.45 -21.71
C ALA A 129 28.03 -8.10 -22.39
N ARG A 130 28.62 -7.14 -21.68
CA ARG A 130 29.04 -5.85 -22.27
C ARG A 130 30.20 -6.01 -23.24
N ASP A 131 31.21 -6.78 -22.87
CA ASP A 131 32.39 -7.00 -23.71
C ASP A 131 32.01 -7.78 -24.99
N GLU A 132 31.16 -8.80 -24.88
CA GLU A 132 30.62 -9.53 -26.04
C GLU A 132 29.75 -8.62 -26.95
N SER A 133 28.97 -7.71 -26.37
CA SER A 133 28.17 -6.72 -27.13
C SER A 133 29.01 -5.60 -27.75
N SER A 134 30.27 -5.44 -27.34
CA SER A 134 31.24 -4.48 -27.90
C SER A 134 32.07 -5.07 -29.05
N LEU A 135 31.95 -6.39 -29.26
CA LEU A 135 32.64 -7.16 -30.31
C LEU A 135 31.71 -7.47 -31.51
N ILE A 136 30.48 -6.94 -31.50
CA ILE A 136 29.49 -6.96 -32.60
C ILE A 136 29.39 -5.54 -33.15
#